data_AF-A0A9Q3D6U5-F1
#
_entry.id   AF-A0A9Q3D6U5-F1
#
_cell.length_a   1.000
_cell.length_b   1.000
_cell.length_c   1.000
_cell.angle_alpha   90.00
_cell.angle_beta   90.00
_cell.angle_gamma   90.00
#
_symmetry.space_group_name_H-M   'P 1'
#
loop_
_entity.id
_entity.type
_entity.pdbx_description
1 polymer ?
#
loop_
_entity_poly.entity_id
_entity_poly.type
_entity_poly.pdbx_seq_one_letter_code
_entity_poly.pdbx_strand_id
1 'polypeptide(L)'
;MSDFRSVATPLVPNEHLESPTQEEVNELNKLDINYRSSVGSLSYISTATRSDISYTVSALSQFLEKPGIRQWKAFLHVLRYLRGTADL
;
A
#
# COMPACT_ATOMS: atom_id res chain seq x y z
N MET A 1 20.93 6.17 -15.21
CA MET A 1 19.46 6.14 -15.11
C MET A 1 19.10 4.71 -14.76
N SER A 2 18.81 4.44 -13.49
CA SER A 2 18.75 3.07 -12.96
C SER A 2 17.36 2.47 -13.13
N ASP A 3 17.30 1.32 -13.78
CA ASP A 3 16.10 0.54 -14.11
C ASP A 3 15.21 0.24 -12.87
N PHE A 4 14.14 1.02 -12.72
CA PHE A 4 13.04 0.71 -11.81
C PHE A 4 12.16 -0.35 -12.47
N ARG A 5 12.42 -1.62 -12.14
CA ARG A 5 11.63 -2.77 -12.61
C ARG A 5 10.14 -2.55 -12.35
N SER A 6 9.37 -2.45 -13.43
CA SER A 6 7.91 -2.37 -13.46
C SER A 6 7.33 -3.65 -12.87
N VAL A 7 6.43 -3.51 -11.88
CA VAL A 7 5.76 -4.65 -11.24
C VAL A 7 4.43 -4.90 -11.94
N ALA A 8 4.20 -6.14 -12.37
CA ALA A 8 3.05 -6.52 -13.21
C ALA A 8 1.76 -6.81 -12.44
N THR A 9 1.75 -6.72 -11.10
CA THR A 9 0.61 -7.08 -10.27
C THR A 9 0.39 -6.07 -9.14
N PRO A 10 -0.84 -5.56 -8.93
CA PRO A 10 -1.17 -4.59 -7.88
C PRO A 10 -1.08 -5.18 -6.46
N LEU A 11 -0.99 -6.51 -6.37
CA LEU A 11 -0.79 -7.28 -5.15
C LEU A 11 0.03 -8.54 -5.49
N VAL A 12 0.96 -8.94 -4.63
CA VAL A 12 1.62 -10.25 -4.76
C VAL A 12 0.54 -11.33 -4.56
N PRO A 13 0.30 -12.23 -5.53
CA PRO A 13 -0.67 -13.30 -5.34
C PRO A 13 -0.26 -14.15 -4.13
N ASN A 14 -1.21 -14.49 -3.26
CA ASN A 14 -1.03 -15.25 -1.99
C ASN A 14 -0.40 -14.53 -0.79
N GLU A 15 -0.19 -13.21 -0.79
CA GLU A 15 0.19 -12.51 0.43
C GLU A 15 -1.06 -12.13 1.23
N HIS A 16 -1.56 -13.06 2.05
CA HIS A 16 -2.53 -12.73 3.09
C HIS A 16 -1.83 -11.74 4.02
N LEU A 17 -2.31 -10.49 4.07
CA LEU A 17 -1.86 -9.51 5.06
C LEU A 17 -2.29 -10.05 6.42
N GLU A 18 -1.43 -10.83 7.05
CA GLU A 18 -1.67 -11.33 8.40
C GLU A 18 -1.68 -10.15 9.38
N SER A 19 -2.42 -10.34 10.48
CA SER A 19 -2.45 -9.39 11.60
C SER A 19 -1.01 -9.00 11.96
N PRO A 20 -0.64 -7.72 11.83
CA PRO A 20 0.74 -7.31 12.07
C PRO A 20 1.13 -7.59 13.51
N THR A 21 2.38 -8.02 13.69
CA THR A 21 2.90 -8.31 15.03
C THR A 21 3.02 -6.99 15.81
N GLN A 22 2.90 -7.05 17.14
CA GLN A 22 2.96 -5.86 18.00
C GLN A 22 4.22 -5.02 17.76
N GLU A 23 5.34 -5.68 17.42
CA GLU A 23 6.62 -5.06 17.06
C GLU A 23 6.52 -4.23 15.78
N GLU A 24 5.93 -4.77 14.71
CA GLU A 24 5.78 -4.09 13.42
C GLU A 24 4.85 -2.87 13.52
N VAL A 25 3.82 -2.96 14.36
CA VAL A 25 2.93 -1.82 14.68
C VAL A 25 3.68 -0.75 15.47
N ASN A 26 4.55 -1.16 16.41
CA ASN A 26 5.31 -0.22 17.22
C ASN A 26 6.39 0.50 16.40
N GLU A 27 7.05 -0.20 15.47
CA GLU A 27 7.99 0.42 14.55
C GLU A 27 7.32 1.41 13.60
N LEU A 28 6.10 1.12 13.13
CA LEU A 28 5.37 2.08 12.32
C LEU A 28 4.89 3.30 13.13
N ASN A 29 4.43 3.08 14.36
CA ASN A 29 4.06 4.17 15.28
C ASN A 29 5.27 5.08 15.59
N LYS A 30 6.49 4.52 15.68
CA LYS A 30 7.72 5.32 15.85
C LYS A 30 8.00 6.26 14.66
N LEU A 31 7.50 5.95 13.48
CA LEU A 31 7.68 6.79 12.29
C LEU A 31 6.70 7.97 12.25
N ASP A 32 5.71 8.03 13.16
CA ASP A 32 4.68 9.08 13.23
C ASP A 32 3.94 9.28 11.88
N ILE A 33 3.78 8.19 11.12
CA ILE A 33 3.18 8.26 9.79
C ILE A 33 1.66 8.22 9.92
N ASN A 34 1.00 9.21 9.33
CA ASN A 34 -0.46 9.22 9.15
C ASN A 34 -0.89 8.20 8.09
N TYR A 35 -0.91 6.93 8.48
CA TYR A 35 -1.33 5.81 7.63
C TYR A 35 -2.75 6.01 7.09
N ARG A 36 -3.67 6.53 7.91
CA ARG A 36 -5.07 6.78 7.53
C ARG A 36 -5.20 7.80 6.38
N SER A 37 -4.43 8.90 6.43
CA SER A 37 -4.45 9.89 5.36
C SER A 37 -3.87 9.31 4.07
N SER A 38 -2.78 8.55 4.18
CA SER A 38 -2.11 7.88 3.06
C SER A 38 -3.03 6.90 2.34
N VAL A 39 -3.73 6.04 3.08
CA VAL A 39 -4.73 5.11 2.51
C VAL A 39 -5.90 5.86 1.89
N GLY A 40 -6.34 6.96 2.49
CA GLY A 40 -7.39 7.82 1.93
C GLY A 40 -7.03 8.38 0.55
N SER A 41 -5.79 8.89 0.39
CA SER A 41 -5.29 9.35 -0.91
C SER A 41 -5.25 8.21 -1.94
N LEU A 42 -4.80 7.03 -1.54
CA LEU A 42 -4.75 5.85 -2.42
C LEU A 42 -6.16 5.42 -2.85
N SER A 43 -7.12 5.46 -1.94
CA SER A 43 -8.52 5.16 -2.24
C SER A 43 -9.13 6.15 -3.22
N TYR A 44 -8.80 7.43 -3.10
CA TYR A 44 -9.25 8.43 -4.06
C TYR A 44 -8.70 8.15 -5.47
N ILE A 45 -7.41 7.85 -5.59
CA ILE A 45 -6.77 7.50 -6.88
C ILE A 45 -7.38 6.22 -7.47
N SER A 46 -7.68 5.24 -6.63
CA SER A 46 -8.31 3.99 -7.00
C SER A 46 -9.70 4.18 -7.60
N THR A 47 -10.50 5.07 -6.99
CA THR A 47 -11.85 5.39 -7.48
C THR A 47 -11.81 6.30 -8.71
N ALA A 48 -10.84 7.22 -8.81
CA ALA A 48 -10.80 8.22 -9.87
C ALA A 48 -10.15 7.74 -11.18
N THR A 49 -9.06 6.99 -11.09
CA THR A 49 -8.16 6.75 -12.23
C THR A 49 -7.90 5.29 -12.54
N ARG A 50 -7.96 4.39 -11.55
CA ARG A 50 -7.60 2.98 -11.77
C ARG A 50 -8.19 2.05 -10.72
N SER A 51 -9.27 1.35 -11.08
CA SER A 51 -9.92 0.35 -10.22
C SER A 51 -9.07 -0.90 -9.98
N ASP A 52 -7.96 -1.07 -10.71
CA ASP A 52 -7.01 -2.18 -10.59
C ASP A 52 -6.34 -2.26 -9.21
N ILE A 53 -6.20 -1.13 -8.50
CA ILE A 53 -5.64 -1.09 -7.14
C ILE A 53 -6.71 -1.11 -6.05
N SER A 54 -8.01 -1.15 -6.41
CA SER A 54 -9.13 -1.08 -5.44
C SER A 54 -9.11 -2.24 -4.46
N TYR A 55 -8.70 -3.42 -4.91
CA TYR A 55 -8.57 -4.58 -4.04
C TYR A 55 -7.49 -4.36 -2.97
N THR A 56 -6.29 -3.92 -3.39
CA THR A 56 -5.18 -3.66 -2.46
C THR A 56 -5.51 -2.53 -1.48
N VAL A 57 -6.13 -1.44 -1.96
CA VAL A 57 -6.61 -0.36 -1.09
C VAL A 57 -7.60 -0.87 -0.05
N SER A 58 -8.56 -1.70 -0.46
CA SER A 58 -9.57 -2.27 0.44
C SER A 58 -8.97 -3.25 1.45
N ALA A 59 -7.87 -3.92 1.11
CA ALA A 59 -7.11 -4.73 2.06
C ALA A 59 -6.34 -3.84 3.05
N LEU A 60 -5.70 -2.77 2.57
CA LEU A 60 -4.95 -1.82 3.40
C LEU A 60 -5.86 -1.03 4.35
N SER A 61 -7.10 -0.74 3.95
CA SER A 61 -8.08 -0.02 4.77
C SER A 61 -8.58 -0.84 5.96
N GLN A 62 -8.44 -2.17 5.94
CA GLN A 62 -8.74 -3.02 7.09
C GLN A 62 -7.72 -2.85 8.23
N PHE A 63 -6.51 -2.36 7.92
CA PHE A 63 -5.43 -2.17 8.90
C PHE A 63 -5.25 -0.71 9.33
N LEU A 64 -6.31 0.10 9.29
CA LEU A 64 -6.26 1.52 9.68
C LEU A 64 -6.03 1.75 11.18
N GLU A 65 -6.50 0.84 12.04
CA GLU A 65 -6.36 0.95 13.49
C GLU A 65 -4.98 0.51 13.99
N LYS A 66 -4.39 -0.51 13.36
CA LYS A 66 -3.07 -1.07 13.71
C LYS A 66 -2.29 -1.41 12.45
N PRO A 67 -1.75 -0.40 11.75
CA PRO A 67 -0.92 -0.64 10.58
C PRO A 67 0.45 -1.18 11.00
N GLY A 68 0.90 -2.26 10.34
CA GLY A 68 2.25 -2.78 10.49
C GLY A 68 3.15 -2.37 9.32
N ILE A 69 4.45 -2.62 9.47
CA ILE A 69 5.44 -2.36 8.43
C ILE A 69 5.16 -3.13 7.13
N ARG A 70 4.60 -4.33 7.19
CA ARG A 70 4.25 -5.11 5.99
C ARG A 70 3.16 -4.41 5.18
N GLN A 71 2.12 -3.93 5.85
CA GLN A 71 1.04 -3.16 5.25
C GLN A 71 1.60 -1.86 4.64
N TRP A 72 2.52 -1.19 5.33
CA TRP A 72 3.20 0.00 4.77
C TRP A 72 4.08 -0.31 3.55
N LYS A 73 4.80 -1.43 3.56
CA LYS A 73 5.56 -1.88 2.38
C LYS A 73 4.64 -2.19 1.20
N ALA A 74 3.49 -2.82 1.44
CA ALA A 74 2.47 -3.05 0.42
C ALA A 74 1.91 -1.73 -0.12
N PHE A 75 1.64 -0.75 0.75
CA PHE A 75 1.26 0.60 0.35
C PHE A 75 2.31 1.26 -0.57
N LEU A 76 3.59 1.20 -0.19
CA LEU A 76 4.69 1.72 -1.02
C LEU A 76 4.82 0.98 -2.35
N HIS A 77 4.52 -0.32 -2.37
CA HIS A 77 4.48 -1.12 -3.59
C HIS A 77 3.42 -0.58 -4.55
N VAL A 78 2.20 -0.34 -4.07
CA VAL A 78 1.11 0.24 -4.90
C VAL A 78 1.50 1.62 -5.41
N LEU A 79 2.11 2.46 -4.58
CA LEU A 79 2.62 3.77 -5.04
C LEU A 79 3.67 3.64 -6.15
N ARG A 80 4.56 2.65 -6.07
CA ARG A 80 5.53 2.36 -7.13
C ARG A 80 4.84 1.87 -8.41
N TYR A 81 3.81 1.03 -8.28
CA TYR A 81 3.01 0.58 -9.41
C TYR A 81 2.29 1.75 -10.09
N LEU A 82 1.65 2.62 -9.31
CA LEU A 82 1.00 3.83 -9.82
C LEU A 82 1.98 4.75 -10.55
N ARG A 83 3.18 4.95 -10.00
CA ARG A 83 4.21 5.77 -10.63
C ARG A 83 4.69 5.19 -11.96
N GLY A 84 4.91 3.87 -12.03
CA GLY A 84 5.37 3.20 -13.24
C GLY A 84 4.30 3.11 -14.33
N THR A 85 3.03 3.34 -13.99
CA THR A 85 1.90 3.23 -14.91
C THR A 85 1.21 4.57 -15.19
N ALA A 86 1.73 5.67 -14.63
CA ALA A 86 1.31 7.05 -14.93
C ALA A 86 1.93 7.61 -16.23
N ASP A 87 2.89 6.90 -16.82
CA ASP A 87 3.61 7.28 -18.05
C ASP A 87 3.05 6.58 -19.31
N LEU A 88 1.87 5.95 -19.21
CA LEU A 88 1.22 5.19 -20.29
C LEU A 88 -0.08 5.85 -20.76
#